data_AF-A0A813GNB8-F1
#
_entry.id   AF-A0A813GNB8-F1
#
_cell.length_a   1.000
_cell.length_b   1.000
_cell.length_c   1.000
_cell.angle_alpha   90.00
_cell.angle_beta   90.00
_cell.angle_gamma   90.00
#
_symmetry.space_group_name_H-M   'P 1'
#
loop_
_entity.id
_entity.type
_entity.pdbx_description
1 polymer ?
#
loop_
_entity_poly.entity_id
_entity_poly.type
_entity_poly.pdbx_seq_one_letter_code
_entity_poly.pdbx_strand_id
1 'polypeptide(L)'
;MAAGPSMAPEAQESAEAAAAASKGGDCDDGNSSAAAGGGTQLAGGELMLFDDGSMTADKAQSSAMSLVINYTDPAVAAGAAVFGLGLLVLPLLSKMNNLLPEQTFRYKHHGETNPRQPLRLFTEAELRTRFGPVDAETMAQEITMSTDELDEHMEASRMEDTDDEVSQIQKWRDFANANLRSLQKRSALAFLGLPPEACDNDINRMYKKMALELHPDKGGDPEKFQELQEMKERLSELEKGEDGEKKKGEGEAEDPEEDEAKKAKDKEEEQERQRLPPSERIKKLRMDVHDNSVRLWERARKSKDEIVGEKALKCNAQPVLNILRLFVDRFVSSEIKTLRHDDVKGAEAKLRKFVKQGAEILAVAALSDVQATLATLAMHFNYRLIARSGSAEIREKCAALLEAVGEVPRQAEALIQRVENGLADQKDRDRQRKEQQAADQRQREARGDFGGEASSSSSSSAPGKGSGKASAAASAGPAKAASAPKTAETAQGAGAAGAFSKQVGAGVAKALKQDDPFGDFDFGEADRKSAEAARAKSLSAKPSEALATTRGEDDRSAVAAALKQQKRTCWDPNFDHPYAGALKSNGTGIYCRPCQRWIVTYEYSTEVFLTHVERVHPKPPPGWSS
;
A
#
# COMPACT_ATOMS: atom_id res chain seq x y z
N MET A 1 -7.61 -59.87 43.17
CA MET A 1 -7.69 -60.92 42.12
C MET A 1 -8.43 -60.31 40.94
N ALA A 2 -8.06 -60.45 39.67
CA ALA A 2 -6.79 -60.54 38.96
C ALA A 2 -7.17 -60.43 37.46
N ALA A 3 -6.41 -59.62 36.72
CA ALA A 3 -6.03 -59.77 35.30
C ALA A 3 -7.07 -59.81 34.16
N GLY A 4 -6.79 -58.99 33.13
CA GLY A 4 -6.78 -59.46 31.73
C GLY A 4 -7.31 -58.49 30.67
N PRO A 5 -6.45 -57.86 29.82
CA PRO A 5 -6.85 -57.05 28.67
C PRO A 5 -6.80 -57.83 27.34
N SER A 6 -7.60 -57.41 26.35
CA SER A 6 -7.68 -58.02 25.00
C SER A 6 -7.11 -57.09 23.92
N MET A 7 -6.42 -57.70 22.96
CA MET A 7 -5.53 -57.14 21.94
C MET A 7 -6.27 -56.54 20.72
N ALA A 8 -5.61 -55.57 20.09
CA ALA A 8 -5.89 -55.09 18.72
C ALA A 8 -4.94 -55.77 17.71
N PRO A 9 -5.33 -55.94 16.43
CA PRO A 9 -4.41 -56.38 15.39
C PRO A 9 -3.91 -55.22 14.51
N GLU A 10 -2.60 -55.25 14.23
CA GLU A 10 -1.93 -54.56 13.14
C GLU A 10 -2.29 -55.19 11.78
N ALA A 11 -2.51 -54.36 10.77
CA ALA A 11 -2.55 -54.77 9.37
C ALA A 11 -1.54 -53.95 8.57
N GLN A 12 -0.52 -54.65 8.07
CA GLN A 12 0.38 -54.21 7.02
C GLN A 12 -0.36 -54.20 5.69
N GLU A 13 -0.17 -53.16 4.87
CA GLU A 13 -0.52 -53.24 3.45
C GLU A 13 0.58 -52.63 2.58
N SER A 14 0.95 -53.44 1.61
CA SER A 14 2.05 -53.39 0.65
C SER A 14 1.80 -52.39 -0.48
N ALA A 15 2.87 -51.70 -0.88
CA ALA A 15 2.92 -50.85 -2.06
C ALA A 15 3.37 -51.66 -3.28
N GLU A 16 2.60 -51.62 -4.38
CA GLU A 16 3.10 -52.00 -5.70
C GLU A 16 2.38 -51.27 -6.85
N ALA A 17 3.21 -50.89 -7.83
CA ALA A 17 2.94 -50.68 -9.26
C ALA A 17 2.18 -49.42 -9.74
N ALA A 18 2.87 -48.57 -10.51
CA ALA A 18 2.98 -48.68 -11.97
C ALA A 18 3.17 -47.31 -12.65
N ALA A 19 4.31 -47.13 -13.30
CA ALA A 19 4.57 -46.06 -14.26
C ALA A 19 4.13 -46.52 -15.66
N ALA A 20 3.38 -45.70 -16.39
CA ALA A 20 3.16 -45.87 -17.82
C ALA A 20 3.17 -44.52 -18.53
N ALA A 21 4.11 -44.39 -19.47
CA ALA A 21 4.33 -43.26 -20.33
C ALA A 21 3.33 -43.25 -21.51
N SER A 22 2.83 -42.06 -21.85
CA SER A 22 1.97 -41.82 -23.02
C SER A 22 2.78 -41.22 -24.16
N LYS A 23 2.82 -41.91 -25.30
CA LYS A 23 3.30 -41.40 -26.60
C LYS A 23 2.19 -40.60 -27.29
N GLY A 24 2.62 -39.61 -28.07
CA GLY A 24 1.77 -38.68 -28.81
C GLY A 24 1.05 -39.27 -30.02
N GLY A 25 0.11 -38.48 -30.52
CA GLY A 25 -0.62 -38.68 -31.76
C GLY A 25 -1.14 -37.32 -32.24
N ASP A 26 -0.62 -36.92 -33.39
CA ASP A 26 -0.90 -35.71 -34.18
C ASP A 26 -1.97 -36.07 -35.24
N CYS A 27 -3.02 -35.27 -35.43
CA CYS A 27 -3.73 -35.08 -36.71
C CYS A 27 -4.90 -34.07 -36.63
N ASP A 28 -4.68 -32.93 -37.30
CA ASP A 28 -5.45 -32.34 -38.41
C ASP A 28 -6.94 -31.93 -38.35
N ASP A 29 -7.13 -30.66 -38.71
CA ASP A 29 -8.11 -29.99 -39.59
C ASP A 29 -9.64 -30.15 -39.43
N GLY A 30 -10.34 -28.99 -39.42
CA GLY A 30 -11.80 -28.95 -39.60
C GLY A 30 -12.50 -27.60 -39.41
N ASN A 31 -12.53 -26.81 -40.47
CA ASN A 31 -13.08 -25.46 -40.71
C ASN A 31 -14.60 -25.21 -40.43
N SER A 32 -14.98 -23.91 -40.39
CA SER A 32 -16.29 -23.24 -40.62
C SER A 32 -17.30 -23.06 -39.46
N SER A 33 -18.15 -22.04 -39.35
CA SER A 33 -18.21 -20.62 -39.79
C SER A 33 -19.49 -19.99 -39.19
N ALA A 34 -19.47 -18.66 -39.02
CA ALA A 34 -20.62 -17.71 -39.11
C ALA A 34 -21.45 -17.28 -37.86
N ALA A 35 -21.36 -15.96 -37.58
CA ALA A 35 -22.42 -14.94 -37.37
C ALA A 35 -23.36 -15.05 -36.12
N ALA A 36 -23.77 -14.00 -35.39
CA ALA A 36 -23.71 -12.53 -35.51
C ALA A 36 -24.12 -11.84 -34.17
N GLY A 37 -23.77 -10.54 -34.03
CA GLY A 37 -24.40 -9.52 -33.17
C GLY A 37 -23.87 -9.46 -31.73
N GLY A 38 -23.37 -8.36 -31.16
CA GLY A 38 -23.54 -6.93 -31.45
C GLY A 38 -23.87 -6.25 -30.10
N GLY A 39 -22.89 -5.59 -29.46
CA GLY A 39 -23.08 -4.92 -28.18
C GLY A 39 -21.84 -4.16 -27.71
N THR A 40 -21.96 -2.85 -27.71
CA THR A 40 -20.99 -1.80 -27.38
C THR A 40 -20.15 -2.09 -26.12
N GLN A 41 -18.83 -2.14 -26.24
CA GLN A 41 -17.90 -2.24 -25.10
C GLN A 41 -17.42 -0.86 -24.65
N LEU A 42 -17.75 -0.55 -23.40
CA LEU A 42 -17.15 0.53 -22.62
C LEU A 42 -15.66 0.28 -22.44
N ALA A 43 -14.84 1.35 -22.46
CA ALA A 43 -13.42 1.31 -22.17
C ALA A 43 -13.17 0.75 -20.76
N GLY A 44 -12.91 -0.56 -20.67
CA GLY A 44 -12.57 -1.25 -19.44
C GLY A 44 -11.06 -1.39 -19.34
N GLY A 45 -10.53 -1.16 -18.13
CA GLY A 45 -9.16 -1.53 -17.79
C GLY A 45 -8.86 -2.94 -18.28
N GLU A 46 -7.70 -3.10 -18.91
CA GLU A 46 -7.25 -4.36 -19.52
C GLU A 46 -7.27 -5.48 -18.47
N LEU A 47 -8.37 -6.26 -18.47
CA LEU A 47 -8.51 -7.41 -17.60
C LEU A 47 -7.64 -8.53 -18.16
N MET A 48 -6.40 -8.57 -17.68
CA MET A 48 -5.39 -9.53 -18.10
C MET A 48 -5.87 -10.98 -17.92
N LEU A 49 -5.39 -11.83 -18.81
CA LEU A 49 -5.64 -13.26 -18.78
C LEU A 49 -5.12 -13.83 -17.45
N PHE A 50 -6.03 -14.28 -16.57
CA PHE A 50 -5.73 -15.20 -15.47
C PHE A 50 -5.25 -16.55 -16.03
N ASP A 51 -4.01 -16.59 -16.52
CA ASP A 51 -3.34 -17.83 -16.91
C ASP A 51 -2.89 -18.59 -15.64
N ASP A 52 -3.14 -19.90 -15.66
CA ASP A 52 -2.63 -21.03 -14.84
C ASP A 52 -2.19 -20.88 -13.36
N GLY A 53 -2.43 -19.74 -12.71
CA GLY A 53 -2.00 -19.48 -11.33
C GLY A 53 -0.59 -18.87 -11.22
N SER A 54 0.06 -18.55 -12.34
CA SER A 54 1.42 -17.98 -12.38
C SER A 54 1.49 -16.45 -12.34
N MET A 55 0.37 -15.72 -12.51
CA MET A 55 0.36 -14.28 -12.23
C MET A 55 0.49 -14.08 -10.72
N THR A 56 1.54 -13.33 -10.31
CA THR A 56 1.88 -13.10 -8.91
C THR A 56 0.66 -12.55 -8.16
N ALA A 57 0.32 -13.14 -7.02
CA ALA A 57 -0.83 -12.75 -6.20
C ALA A 57 -0.89 -11.24 -5.96
N ASP A 58 0.26 -10.57 -5.95
CA ASP A 58 0.45 -9.12 -5.80
C ASP A 58 -0.32 -8.30 -6.85
N LYS A 59 -0.36 -8.73 -8.12
CA LYS A 59 -1.09 -8.00 -9.17
C LYS A 59 -2.60 -8.08 -9.00
N ALA A 60 -3.11 -9.27 -8.64
CA ALA A 60 -4.52 -9.48 -8.37
C ALA A 60 -4.97 -8.68 -7.13
N GLN A 61 -4.13 -8.66 -6.08
CA GLN A 61 -4.35 -7.83 -4.90
C GLN A 61 -4.36 -6.35 -5.23
N SER A 62 -3.38 -5.85 -5.99
CA SER A 62 -3.32 -4.44 -6.38
C SER A 62 -4.57 -4.03 -7.18
N SER A 63 -5.03 -4.88 -8.10
CA SER A 63 -6.26 -4.65 -8.85
C SER A 63 -7.49 -4.65 -7.94
N ALA A 64 -7.65 -5.65 -7.07
CA ALA A 64 -8.79 -5.73 -6.15
C ALA A 64 -8.80 -4.57 -5.14
N MET A 65 -7.64 -4.19 -4.60
CA MET A 65 -7.50 -3.05 -3.69
C MET A 65 -7.87 -1.74 -4.38
N SER A 66 -7.43 -1.52 -5.62
CA SER A 66 -7.84 -0.36 -6.41
C SER A 66 -9.36 -0.32 -6.61
N LEU A 67 -10.00 -1.45 -6.87
CA LEU A 67 -11.46 -1.52 -6.99
C LEU A 67 -12.18 -1.17 -5.69
N VAL A 68 -11.70 -1.69 -4.55
CA VAL A 68 -12.26 -1.33 -3.23
C VAL A 68 -12.11 0.16 -3.00
N ILE A 69 -10.87 0.66 -3.09
CA ILE A 69 -10.57 2.05 -2.77
C ILE A 69 -11.37 2.98 -3.65
N ASN A 70 -11.62 2.68 -4.93
CA ASN A 70 -12.27 3.59 -5.86
C ASN A 70 -13.80 3.50 -5.91
N TYR A 71 -14.39 2.32 -5.68
CA TYR A 71 -15.81 2.09 -5.99
C TYR A 71 -16.68 1.64 -4.83
N THR A 72 -16.13 1.42 -3.62
CA THR A 72 -16.93 1.08 -2.43
C THR A 72 -17.23 2.31 -1.57
N ASP A 73 -18.08 2.11 -0.56
CA ASP A 73 -18.35 3.10 0.48
C ASP A 73 -17.03 3.68 1.07
N PRO A 74 -16.95 5.00 1.32
CA PRO A 74 -15.74 5.64 1.84
C PRO A 74 -15.24 5.07 3.16
N ALA A 75 -16.13 4.64 4.07
CA ALA A 75 -15.73 4.05 5.35
C ALA A 75 -15.05 2.70 5.14
N VAL A 76 -15.62 1.87 4.27
CA VAL A 76 -15.02 0.59 3.88
C VAL A 76 -13.71 0.78 3.13
N ALA A 77 -13.61 1.77 2.25
CA ALA A 77 -12.38 2.09 1.53
C ALA A 77 -11.25 2.54 2.48
N ALA A 78 -11.58 3.36 3.49
CA ALA A 78 -10.63 3.71 4.55
C ALA A 78 -10.22 2.50 5.40
N GLY A 79 -11.18 1.66 5.77
CA GLY A 79 -10.92 0.38 6.43
C GLY A 79 -9.96 -0.50 5.64
N ALA A 80 -10.22 -0.71 4.35
CA ALA A 80 -9.41 -1.54 3.48
C ALA A 80 -8.02 -0.95 3.23
N ALA A 81 -7.88 0.38 3.20
CA ALA A 81 -6.57 1.03 3.08
C ALA A 81 -5.66 0.71 4.28
N VAL A 82 -6.25 0.63 5.49
CA VAL A 82 -5.54 0.33 6.74
C VAL A 82 -5.36 -1.18 6.93
N PHE A 83 -6.43 -1.97 6.83
CA PHE A 83 -6.45 -3.39 7.19
C PHE A 83 -6.18 -4.35 6.02
N GLY A 84 -6.03 -3.82 4.80
CA GLY A 84 -5.87 -4.62 3.59
C GLY A 84 -7.14 -5.36 3.18
N LEU A 85 -7.02 -6.22 2.17
CA LEU A 85 -8.14 -7.05 1.67
C LEU A 85 -8.56 -8.14 2.68
N GLY A 86 -7.74 -8.42 3.69
CA GLY A 86 -8.09 -9.32 4.79
C GLY A 86 -9.36 -8.89 5.52
N LEU A 87 -9.62 -7.59 5.60
CA LEU A 87 -10.88 -7.03 6.12
C LEU A 87 -12.12 -7.59 5.41
N LEU A 88 -12.01 -7.91 4.12
CA LEU A 88 -13.14 -8.28 3.26
C LEU A 88 -13.19 -9.77 3.00
N VAL A 89 -12.03 -10.39 2.79
CA VAL A 89 -11.93 -11.81 2.44
C VAL A 89 -12.10 -12.71 3.66
N LEU A 90 -11.58 -12.33 4.83
CA LEU A 90 -11.67 -13.20 6.00
C LEU A 90 -13.11 -13.44 6.50
N PRO A 91 -14.03 -12.47 6.48
CA PRO A 91 -15.48 -12.70 6.69
C PRO A 91 -16.08 -13.79 5.79
N LEU A 92 -15.77 -13.74 4.49
CA LEU A 92 -16.21 -14.72 3.50
C LEU A 92 -15.72 -16.13 3.90
N LEU A 93 -14.42 -16.25 4.22
CA LEU A 93 -13.83 -17.53 4.61
C LEU A 93 -14.35 -18.02 5.97
N SER A 94 -14.58 -17.11 6.91
CA SER A 94 -15.04 -17.40 8.27
C SER A 94 -16.37 -18.13 8.25
N LYS A 95 -17.33 -17.58 7.49
CA LYS A 95 -18.64 -18.18 7.32
C LYS A 95 -18.59 -19.52 6.58
N MET A 96 -17.74 -19.67 5.56
CA MET A 96 -17.56 -20.95 4.87
C MET A 96 -16.90 -22.03 5.74
N ASN A 97 -16.06 -21.63 6.70
CA ASN A 97 -15.38 -22.51 7.63
C ASN A 97 -16.14 -22.70 8.96
N ASN A 98 -17.33 -22.11 9.11
CA ASN A 98 -18.12 -22.11 10.35
C ASN A 98 -17.33 -21.63 11.58
N LEU A 99 -16.49 -20.60 11.40
CA LEU A 99 -15.75 -19.99 12.50
C LEU A 99 -16.66 -19.08 13.33
N LEU A 100 -16.29 -18.88 14.58
CA LEU A 100 -16.96 -17.94 15.47
C LEU A 100 -16.61 -16.49 15.09
N PRO A 101 -17.49 -15.50 15.35
CA PRO A 101 -17.26 -14.10 14.99
C PRO A 101 -15.91 -13.55 15.45
N GLU A 102 -15.48 -13.87 16.67
CA GLU A 102 -14.20 -13.44 17.27
C GLU A 102 -12.96 -14.05 16.59
N GLN A 103 -13.13 -15.12 15.81
CA GLN A 103 -12.06 -15.79 15.07
C GLN A 103 -11.94 -15.27 13.64
N THR A 104 -12.91 -14.47 13.18
CA THR A 104 -13.06 -14.06 11.78
C THR A 104 -11.84 -13.35 11.24
N PHE A 105 -11.24 -12.43 11.98
CA PHE A 105 -10.21 -11.54 11.43
C PHE A 105 -8.77 -11.96 11.73
N ARG A 106 -8.54 -13.18 12.23
CA ARG A 106 -7.20 -13.71 12.56
C ARG A 106 -6.75 -14.78 11.59
N TYR A 107 -5.55 -14.65 11.00
CA TYR A 107 -5.08 -15.61 9.99
C TYR A 107 -4.96 -17.05 10.51
N LYS A 108 -4.56 -17.23 11.78
CA LYS A 108 -4.38 -18.54 12.42
C LYS A 108 -5.63 -19.43 12.39
N HIS A 109 -6.84 -18.85 12.38
CA HIS A 109 -8.08 -19.63 12.34
C HIS A 109 -8.48 -20.08 10.94
N HIS A 110 -7.94 -19.42 9.91
CA HIS A 110 -8.20 -19.73 8.50
C HIS A 110 -7.13 -20.62 7.87
N GLY A 111 -5.88 -20.52 8.36
CA GLY A 111 -4.74 -21.29 7.85
C GLY A 111 -4.94 -22.80 8.00
N GLU A 112 -4.68 -23.60 6.95
CA GLU A 112 -4.74 -25.07 7.00
C GLU A 112 -3.88 -25.65 8.14
N THR A 113 -4.49 -26.13 9.23
CA THR A 113 -3.80 -26.95 10.25
C THR A 113 -4.19 -28.42 10.16
N ASN A 114 -5.26 -28.75 9.41
CA ASN A 114 -5.71 -30.13 9.19
C ASN A 114 -6.36 -30.27 7.81
N PRO A 115 -5.78 -31.05 6.88
CA PRO A 115 -6.34 -31.24 5.53
C PRO A 115 -7.71 -31.94 5.51
N ARG A 116 -8.14 -32.51 6.65
CA ARG A 116 -9.45 -33.16 6.79
C ARG A 116 -10.57 -32.20 7.19
N GLN A 117 -10.27 -30.95 7.54
CA GLN A 117 -11.30 -29.96 7.85
C GLN A 117 -11.92 -29.38 6.57
N PRO A 118 -13.24 -29.13 6.56
CA PRO A 118 -13.92 -28.60 5.38
C PRO A 118 -13.40 -27.20 5.03
N LEU A 119 -13.11 -27.01 3.73
CA LEU A 119 -12.91 -25.71 3.06
C LEU A 119 -11.81 -24.76 3.59
N ARG A 120 -10.83 -25.19 4.39
CA ARG A 120 -9.62 -24.37 4.53
C ARG A 120 -8.91 -24.29 3.18
N LEU A 121 -8.91 -23.10 2.58
CA LEU A 121 -8.43 -22.84 1.21
C LEU A 121 -6.99 -22.32 1.17
N PHE A 122 -6.55 -21.76 2.29
CA PHE A 122 -5.30 -21.02 2.40
C PHE A 122 -4.48 -21.54 3.57
N THR A 123 -3.17 -21.60 3.39
CA THR A 123 -2.22 -21.67 4.50
C THR A 123 -2.07 -20.30 5.16
N GLU A 124 -1.61 -20.25 6.41
CA GLU A 124 -1.36 -18.95 7.08
C GLU A 124 -0.33 -18.11 6.32
N ALA A 125 0.70 -18.75 5.75
CA ALA A 125 1.70 -18.07 4.93
C ALA A 125 1.07 -17.46 3.66
N GLU A 126 0.20 -18.21 2.95
CA GLU A 126 -0.55 -17.66 1.81
C GLU A 126 -1.41 -16.47 2.21
N LEU A 127 -2.08 -16.49 3.38
CA LEU A 127 -2.88 -15.37 3.86
C LEU A 127 -2.01 -14.14 4.13
N ARG A 128 -0.85 -14.29 4.78
CA ARG A 128 0.06 -13.17 5.04
C ARG A 128 0.65 -12.58 3.76
N THR A 129 0.99 -13.42 2.80
CA THR A 129 1.44 -12.98 1.48
C THR A 129 0.30 -12.31 0.70
N ARG A 130 -0.94 -12.78 0.83
CA ARG A 130 -2.08 -12.27 0.05
C ARG A 130 -2.77 -11.04 0.63
N PHE A 131 -2.80 -10.90 1.95
CA PHE A 131 -3.66 -9.92 2.61
C PHE A 131 -2.89 -8.98 3.51
N GLY A 132 -1.57 -9.14 3.60
CA GLY A 132 -0.67 -8.30 4.38
C GLY A 132 -0.04 -9.06 5.54
N PRO A 133 1.10 -8.56 6.07
CA PRO A 133 1.91 -9.28 7.04
C PRO A 133 1.23 -9.47 8.40
N VAL A 134 0.28 -8.59 8.75
CA VAL A 134 -0.49 -8.59 9.99
C VAL A 134 -1.98 -8.69 9.65
N ASP A 135 -2.74 -9.43 10.44
CA ASP A 135 -4.18 -9.56 10.24
C ASP A 135 -4.98 -8.38 10.82
N ALA A 136 -6.23 -8.24 10.35
CA ALA A 136 -7.07 -7.10 10.68
C ALA A 136 -7.45 -7.06 12.17
N GLU A 137 -7.54 -8.20 12.86
CA GLU A 137 -7.83 -8.23 14.29
C GLU A 137 -6.65 -7.70 15.09
N THR A 138 -5.42 -8.16 14.81
CA THR A 138 -4.21 -7.67 15.47
C THR A 138 -4.03 -6.18 15.26
N MET A 139 -4.22 -5.67 14.04
CA MET A 139 -4.11 -4.24 13.78
C MET A 139 -5.24 -3.43 14.41
N ALA A 140 -6.47 -3.96 14.47
CA ALA A 140 -7.57 -3.29 15.17
C ALA A 140 -7.24 -3.15 16.67
N GLN A 141 -6.70 -4.20 17.29
CA GLN A 141 -6.26 -4.19 18.68
C GLN A 141 -5.13 -3.17 18.88
N GLU A 142 -4.12 -3.19 18.01
CA GLU A 142 -2.99 -2.24 18.03
C GLU A 142 -3.46 -0.78 17.99
N ILE A 143 -4.39 -0.44 17.09
CA ILE A 143 -4.88 0.94 16.93
C ILE A 143 -5.71 1.40 18.13
N THR A 144 -6.45 0.49 18.78
CA THR A 144 -7.33 0.84 19.91
C THR A 144 -6.68 0.72 21.29
N MET A 145 -5.44 0.23 21.35
CA MET A 145 -4.69 0.05 22.58
C MET A 145 -4.25 1.42 23.12
N SER A 146 -4.35 1.62 24.42
CA SER A 146 -3.82 2.82 25.08
C SER A 146 -2.32 2.72 25.31
N THR A 147 -1.66 3.87 25.50
CA THR A 147 -0.23 3.94 25.82
C THR A 147 0.11 3.13 27.08
N ASP A 148 -0.74 3.19 28.11
CA ASP A 148 -0.56 2.42 29.35
C ASP A 148 -0.66 0.90 29.09
N GLU A 149 -1.66 0.46 28.33
CA GLU A 149 -1.82 -0.96 27.96
C GLU A 149 -0.65 -1.47 27.10
N LEU A 150 -0.12 -0.62 26.22
CA LEU A 150 1.06 -0.93 25.42
C LEU A 150 2.31 -1.05 26.31
N ASP A 151 2.50 -0.14 27.26
CA ASP A 151 3.61 -0.22 28.23
C ASP A 151 3.51 -1.51 29.05
N GLU A 152 2.33 -1.86 29.55
CA GLU A 152 2.09 -3.14 30.26
C GLU A 152 2.38 -4.36 29.36
N HIS A 153 1.97 -4.32 28.08
CA HIS A 153 2.27 -5.37 27.10
C HIS A 153 3.78 -5.52 26.86
N MET A 154 4.51 -4.41 26.75
CA MET A 154 5.96 -4.43 26.58
C MET A 154 6.72 -4.92 27.81
N GLU A 155 6.24 -4.63 29.03
CA GLU A 155 6.84 -5.18 30.26
C GLU A 155 6.55 -6.68 30.44
N ALA A 156 5.40 -7.15 29.95
CA ALA A 156 5.03 -8.57 30.01
C ALA A 156 5.69 -9.42 28.91
N SER A 157 6.05 -8.81 27.78
CA SER A 157 6.58 -9.50 26.60
C SER A 157 8.10 -9.67 26.66
N ARG A 158 8.61 -10.69 25.95
CA ARG A 158 10.05 -10.82 25.76
C ARG A 158 10.52 -9.80 24.73
N MET A 159 11.79 -9.42 24.84
CA MET A 159 12.41 -8.46 23.91
C MET A 159 12.37 -8.94 22.45
N GLU A 160 12.61 -10.23 22.22
CA GLU A 160 12.57 -10.85 20.88
C GLU A 160 11.15 -10.81 20.30
N ASP A 161 10.13 -11.13 21.10
CA ASP A 161 8.73 -11.07 20.67
C ASP A 161 8.33 -9.63 20.31
N THR A 162 8.82 -8.64 21.09
CA THR A 162 8.56 -7.21 20.82
C THR A 162 9.24 -6.74 19.54
N ASP A 163 10.47 -7.20 19.27
CA ASP A 163 11.20 -6.86 18.05
C ASP A 163 10.53 -7.45 16.79
N ASP A 164 10.01 -8.68 16.90
CA ASP A 164 9.21 -9.31 15.85
C ASP A 164 7.89 -8.56 15.60
N GLU A 165 7.20 -8.12 16.66
CA GLU A 165 6.00 -7.27 16.54
C GLU A 165 6.30 -5.95 15.83
N VAL A 166 7.36 -5.25 16.25
CA VAL A 166 7.82 -4.00 15.61
C VAL A 166 8.07 -4.23 14.12
N SER A 167 8.79 -5.31 13.79
CA SER A 167 9.11 -5.66 12.41
C SER A 167 7.86 -5.97 11.57
N GLN A 168 6.86 -6.64 12.15
CA GLN A 168 5.60 -6.95 11.48
C GLN A 168 4.75 -5.68 11.25
N ILE A 169 4.62 -4.82 12.25
CA ILE A 169 3.86 -3.57 12.17
C ILE A 169 4.52 -2.61 11.17
N GLN A 170 5.85 -2.54 11.11
CA GLN A 170 6.53 -1.71 10.10
C GLN A 170 6.24 -2.17 8.66
N LYS A 171 6.31 -3.49 8.40
CA LYS A 171 5.95 -4.05 7.08
C LYS A 171 4.48 -3.78 6.75
N TRP A 172 3.59 -3.90 7.74
CA TRP A 172 2.18 -3.56 7.58
C TRP A 172 2.00 -2.07 7.23
N ARG A 173 2.70 -1.18 7.94
CA ARG A 173 2.61 0.27 7.74
C ARG A 173 3.02 0.66 6.32
N ASP A 174 4.08 0.05 5.79
CA ASP A 174 4.55 0.35 4.43
C ASP A 174 3.50 -0.08 3.39
N PHE A 175 2.89 -1.25 3.59
CA PHE A 175 1.75 -1.72 2.78
C PHE A 175 0.52 -0.78 2.90
N ALA A 176 0.15 -0.40 4.12
CA ALA A 176 -1.01 0.47 4.38
C ALA A 176 -0.80 1.89 3.84
N ASN A 177 0.43 2.43 3.86
CA ASN A 177 0.75 3.73 3.27
C ASN A 177 0.56 3.74 1.76
N ALA A 178 0.90 2.66 1.05
CA ALA A 178 0.66 2.56 -0.40
C ALA A 178 -0.85 2.62 -0.73
N ASN A 179 -1.66 1.93 0.06
CA ASN A 179 -3.12 1.96 -0.10
C ASN A 179 -3.70 3.33 0.30
N LEU A 180 -3.19 3.93 1.38
CA LEU A 180 -3.61 5.26 1.83
C LEU A 180 -3.35 6.34 0.77
N ARG A 181 -2.23 6.26 0.03
CA ARG A 181 -1.96 7.14 -1.11
C ARG A 181 -3.05 7.03 -2.19
N SER A 182 -3.52 5.81 -2.48
CA SER A 182 -4.62 5.60 -3.42
C SER A 182 -5.94 6.19 -2.90
N LEU A 183 -6.22 6.05 -1.60
CA LEU A 183 -7.40 6.66 -0.96
C LEU A 183 -7.34 8.19 -0.98
N GLN A 184 -6.16 8.76 -0.74
CA GLN A 184 -5.89 10.20 -0.82
C GLN A 184 -6.03 10.74 -2.25
N LYS A 185 -5.64 9.95 -3.26
CA LYS A 185 -5.92 10.25 -4.68
C LYS A 185 -7.43 10.33 -4.92
N ARG A 186 -8.18 9.34 -4.43
CA ARG A 186 -9.65 9.34 -4.52
C ARG A 186 -10.26 10.55 -3.81
N SER A 187 -9.80 10.92 -2.61
CA SER A 187 -10.37 12.07 -1.89
C SER A 187 -10.15 13.38 -2.65
N ALA A 188 -8.96 13.58 -3.22
CA ALA A 188 -8.67 14.74 -4.06
C ALA A 188 -9.49 14.77 -5.37
N LEU A 189 -9.69 13.63 -6.03
CA LEU A 189 -10.57 13.54 -7.21
C LEU A 189 -12.04 13.82 -6.86
N ALA A 190 -12.52 13.28 -5.74
CA ALA A 190 -13.87 13.51 -5.25
C ALA A 190 -14.12 15.00 -4.94
N PHE A 191 -13.13 15.69 -4.34
CA PHE A 191 -13.20 17.13 -4.11
C PHE A 191 -13.38 17.94 -5.41
N LEU A 192 -12.69 17.52 -6.48
CA LEU A 192 -12.82 18.11 -7.82
C LEU A 192 -14.11 17.68 -8.56
N GLY A 193 -14.91 16.78 -7.99
CA GLY A 193 -16.09 16.20 -8.63
C GLY A 193 -15.75 15.31 -9.82
N LEU A 194 -14.57 14.69 -9.82
CA LEU A 194 -14.05 13.85 -10.89
C LEU A 194 -14.14 12.35 -10.52
N PRO A 195 -14.40 11.48 -11.51
CA PRO A 195 -14.39 10.04 -11.29
C PRO A 195 -12.95 9.50 -11.12
N PRO A 196 -12.77 8.31 -10.53
CA PRO A 196 -11.46 7.68 -10.34
C PRO A 196 -10.62 7.51 -11.63
N GLU A 197 -11.28 7.45 -12.78
CA GLU A 197 -10.67 7.27 -14.10
C GLU A 197 -10.34 8.60 -14.80
N ALA A 198 -10.51 9.74 -14.12
CA ALA A 198 -10.23 11.05 -14.70
C ALA A 198 -8.75 11.17 -15.08
N CYS A 199 -8.47 11.72 -16.26
CA CYS A 199 -7.11 11.97 -16.72
C CYS A 199 -6.58 13.33 -16.24
N ASP A 200 -5.27 13.55 -16.35
CA ASP A 200 -4.62 14.80 -15.90
C ASP A 200 -5.20 16.04 -16.58
N ASN A 201 -5.65 15.91 -17.83
CA ASN A 201 -6.32 16.98 -18.55
C ASN A 201 -7.65 17.36 -17.90
N ASP A 202 -8.42 16.37 -17.42
CA ASP A 202 -9.67 16.59 -16.70
C ASP A 202 -9.41 17.26 -15.35
N ILE A 203 -8.40 16.77 -14.62
CA ILE A 203 -7.94 17.33 -13.35
C ILE A 203 -7.55 18.80 -13.54
N ASN A 204 -6.67 19.10 -14.50
CA ASN A 204 -6.20 20.45 -14.76
C ASN A 204 -7.32 21.40 -15.23
N ARG A 205 -8.25 20.89 -16.04
CA ARG A 205 -9.41 21.66 -16.49
C ARG A 205 -10.35 22.00 -15.34
N MET A 206 -10.69 21.02 -14.50
CA MET A 206 -11.58 21.22 -13.35
C MET A 206 -10.93 22.10 -12.28
N TYR A 207 -9.64 21.90 -12.01
CA TYR A 207 -8.88 22.76 -11.11
C TYR A 207 -8.92 24.22 -11.55
N LYS A 208 -8.62 24.51 -12.83
CA LYS A 208 -8.68 25.89 -13.36
C LYS A 208 -10.07 26.51 -13.22
N LYS A 209 -11.11 25.72 -13.46
CA LYS A 209 -12.49 26.17 -13.29
C LYS A 209 -12.79 26.53 -11.84
N MET A 210 -12.51 25.61 -10.90
CA MET A 210 -12.76 25.83 -9.47
C MET A 210 -11.90 26.96 -8.90
N ALA A 211 -10.64 27.09 -9.34
CA ALA A 211 -9.75 28.14 -8.91
C ALA A 211 -10.28 29.54 -9.30
N LEU A 212 -10.90 29.67 -10.47
CA LEU A 212 -11.53 30.93 -10.89
C LEU A 212 -12.80 31.24 -10.10
N GLU A 213 -13.56 30.23 -9.69
CA GLU A 213 -14.78 30.37 -8.90
C GLU A 213 -14.50 30.68 -7.42
N LEU A 214 -13.47 30.05 -6.83
CA LEU A 214 -13.12 30.17 -5.42
C LEU A 214 -12.08 31.27 -5.14
N HIS A 215 -11.60 32.00 -6.15
CA HIS A 215 -10.59 33.02 -5.96
C HIS A 215 -11.07 34.16 -5.02
N PRO A 216 -10.31 34.56 -3.98
CA PRO A 216 -10.73 35.60 -3.05
C PRO A 216 -11.00 36.95 -3.73
N ASP A 217 -10.19 37.35 -4.71
CA ASP A 217 -10.42 38.60 -5.48
C ASP A 217 -11.73 38.61 -6.28
N LYS A 218 -12.30 37.43 -6.55
CA LYS A 218 -13.59 37.29 -7.26
C LYS A 218 -14.76 37.05 -6.30
N GLY A 219 -14.53 37.21 -5.00
CA GLY A 219 -15.53 36.98 -3.95
C GLY A 219 -15.66 35.51 -3.53
N GLY A 220 -14.67 34.67 -3.85
CA GLY A 220 -14.60 33.29 -3.39
C GLY A 220 -14.09 33.17 -1.95
N ASP A 221 -14.25 31.98 -1.39
CA ASP A 221 -13.86 31.65 -0.01
C ASP A 221 -12.36 31.28 0.06
N PRO A 222 -11.51 32.02 0.79
CA PRO A 222 -10.08 31.77 0.85
C PRO A 222 -9.75 30.40 1.44
N GLU A 223 -10.54 29.88 2.38
CA GLU A 223 -10.29 28.58 3.00
C GLU A 223 -10.47 27.45 1.97
N LYS A 224 -11.53 27.52 1.17
CA LYS A 224 -11.80 26.56 0.10
C LYS A 224 -10.80 26.67 -1.06
N PHE A 225 -10.26 27.87 -1.29
CA PHE A 225 -9.22 28.06 -2.28
C PHE A 225 -7.90 27.41 -1.84
N GLN A 226 -7.54 27.54 -0.56
CA GLN A 226 -6.39 26.85 0.02
C GLN A 226 -6.58 25.33 -0.05
N GLU A 227 -7.76 24.81 0.33
CA GLU A 227 -8.08 23.38 0.22
C GLU A 227 -7.95 22.87 -1.23
N LEU A 228 -8.42 23.65 -2.22
CA LEU A 228 -8.26 23.32 -3.64
C LEU A 228 -6.78 23.24 -4.06
N GLN A 229 -5.92 24.12 -3.54
CA GLN A 229 -4.48 24.07 -3.80
C GLN A 229 -3.86 22.82 -3.20
N GLU A 230 -4.18 22.51 -1.94
CA GLU A 230 -3.72 21.29 -1.25
C GLU A 230 -4.12 20.02 -2.01
N MET A 231 -5.36 19.93 -2.52
CA MET A 231 -5.80 18.76 -3.29
C MET A 231 -5.03 18.61 -4.61
N LYS A 232 -4.71 19.71 -5.30
CA LYS A 232 -3.96 19.65 -6.56
C LYS A 232 -2.49 19.32 -6.34
N GLU A 233 -1.89 19.87 -5.30
CA GLU A 233 -0.53 19.50 -4.87
C GLU A 233 -0.45 18.01 -4.56
N ARG A 234 -1.37 17.51 -3.74
CA ARG A 234 -1.47 16.08 -3.40
C ARG A 234 -1.57 15.18 -4.64
N LEU A 235 -2.41 15.52 -5.63
CA LEU A 235 -2.49 14.76 -6.89
C LEU A 235 -1.16 14.76 -7.65
N SER A 236 -0.48 15.90 -7.68
CA SER A 236 0.81 16.06 -8.38
C SER A 236 1.94 15.29 -7.68
N GLU A 237 1.98 15.28 -6.35
CA GLU A 237 2.92 14.48 -5.56
C GLU A 237 2.71 12.97 -5.76
N LEU A 238 1.46 12.54 -5.84
CA LEU A 238 1.12 11.14 -6.05
C LEU A 238 1.52 10.67 -7.46
N GLU A 239 1.32 11.49 -8.49
CA GLU A 239 1.80 11.23 -9.86
C GLU A 239 3.33 11.13 -9.92
N LYS A 240 4.05 12.07 -9.28
CA LYS A 240 5.52 12.04 -9.17
C LYS A 240 6.01 10.79 -8.44
N GLY A 241 5.27 10.32 -7.42
CA GLY A 241 5.63 9.16 -6.62
C GLY A 241 5.50 7.83 -7.36
N GLU A 242 4.53 7.69 -8.27
CA GLU A 242 4.31 6.47 -9.07
C GLU A 242 5.45 6.24 -10.09
N ASP A 243 6.00 7.31 -10.67
CA ASP A 243 7.11 7.25 -11.64
C ASP A 243 8.51 7.45 -11.01
N GLY A 244 8.57 8.09 -9.83
CA GLY A 244 9.78 8.65 -9.23
C GLY A 244 10.61 7.70 -8.37
N GLU A 245 10.14 6.50 -8.06
CA GLU A 245 10.94 5.53 -7.27
C GLU A 245 12.18 5.02 -8.05
N LYS A 246 12.22 5.21 -9.37
CA LYS A 246 13.42 5.01 -10.21
C LYS A 246 14.31 6.24 -10.38
N LYS A 247 13.93 7.39 -9.80
CA LYS A 247 14.59 8.68 -10.05
C LYS A 247 14.76 9.55 -8.78
N LYS A 248 14.85 8.94 -7.60
CA LYS A 248 15.36 9.63 -6.40
C LYS A 248 16.87 9.80 -6.46
N GLY A 249 17.27 10.70 -7.34
CA GLY A 249 18.59 11.29 -7.42
C GLY A 249 18.41 12.53 -8.27
N GLU A 250 18.57 13.70 -7.66
CA GLU A 250 18.66 15.01 -8.31
C GLU A 250 17.32 15.73 -8.58
N GLY A 251 17.00 16.71 -7.74
CA GLY A 251 16.35 17.94 -8.23
C GLY A 251 15.01 18.36 -7.61
N GLU A 252 14.89 18.41 -6.28
CA GLU A 252 14.03 19.43 -5.66
C GLU A 252 14.93 20.29 -4.76
N ALA A 253 15.07 21.57 -5.14
CA ALA A 253 15.86 22.56 -4.42
C ALA A 253 15.05 23.04 -3.20
N GLU A 254 14.98 22.21 -2.17
CA GLU A 254 14.81 22.71 -0.81
C GLU A 254 16.06 23.53 -0.46
N ASP A 255 15.91 24.57 0.36
CA ASP A 255 17.04 25.38 0.83
C ASP A 255 18.10 24.42 1.43
N PRO A 256 19.31 24.32 0.83
CA PRO A 256 20.30 23.34 1.27
C PRO A 256 20.66 23.50 2.75
N GLU A 257 20.46 24.68 3.33
CA GLU A 257 20.69 24.94 4.75
C GLU A 257 19.62 24.30 5.66
N GLU A 258 18.34 24.31 5.25
CA GLU A 258 17.25 23.68 6.00
C GLU A 258 17.32 22.15 5.91
N ASP A 259 17.72 21.67 4.73
CA ASP A 259 17.83 20.26 4.42
C ASP A 259 19.04 19.61 5.14
N GLU A 260 20.16 20.35 5.29
CA GLU A 260 21.28 19.95 6.14
C GLU A 260 20.93 20.00 7.64
N ALA A 261 20.21 21.02 8.10
CA ALA A 261 19.79 21.12 9.50
C ALA A 261 18.88 19.96 9.91
N LYS A 262 17.93 19.58 9.04
CA LYS A 262 17.05 18.42 9.26
C LYS A 262 17.84 17.10 9.28
N LYS A 263 18.75 16.89 8.33
CA LYS A 263 19.63 15.72 8.31
C LYS A 263 20.54 15.64 9.55
N ALA A 264 21.05 16.78 10.04
CA ALA A 264 21.86 16.84 11.25
C ALA A 264 21.04 16.48 12.49
N LYS A 265 19.81 17.01 12.61
CA LYS A 265 18.89 16.68 13.71
C LYS A 265 18.48 15.21 13.69
N ASP A 266 18.11 14.67 12.54
CA ASP A 266 17.73 13.26 12.38
C ASP A 266 18.91 12.33 12.76
N LYS A 267 20.12 12.70 12.34
CA LYS A 267 21.35 11.96 12.67
C LYS A 267 21.72 12.06 14.14
N GLU A 268 21.44 13.19 14.80
CA GLU A 268 21.62 13.35 16.25
C GLU A 268 20.60 12.49 17.03
N GLU A 269 19.32 12.54 16.66
CA GLU A 269 18.27 11.69 17.25
C GLU A 269 18.57 10.20 17.03
N GLU A 270 19.08 9.81 15.87
CA GLU A 270 19.50 8.44 15.61
C GLU A 270 20.70 8.02 16.48
N GLN A 271 21.71 8.88 16.62
CA GLN A 271 22.84 8.62 17.52
C GLN A 271 22.39 8.50 18.98
N GLU A 272 21.47 9.36 19.42
CA GLU A 272 20.89 9.28 20.76
C GLU A 272 20.12 7.98 20.95
N ARG A 273 19.30 7.58 19.97
CA ARG A 273 18.63 6.28 19.96
C ARG A 273 19.63 5.13 20.05
N GLN A 274 20.76 5.20 19.35
CA GLN A 274 21.78 4.15 19.38
C GLN A 274 22.51 4.05 20.73
N ARG A 275 22.61 5.14 21.50
CA ARG A 275 23.23 5.17 22.84
C ARG A 275 22.40 4.49 23.93
N LEU A 276 21.09 4.34 23.72
CA LEU A 276 20.22 3.66 24.68
C LEU A 276 20.52 2.15 24.74
N PRO A 277 20.35 1.50 25.90
CA PRO A 277 20.37 0.04 26.03
C PRO A 277 19.42 -0.62 25.02
N PRO A 278 19.74 -1.82 24.48
CA PRO A 278 18.90 -2.51 23.50
C PRO A 278 17.42 -2.63 23.89
N SER A 279 17.14 -2.89 25.17
CA SER A 279 15.77 -2.96 25.71
C SER A 279 15.00 -1.64 25.60
N GLU A 280 15.63 -0.52 25.92
CA GLU A 280 15.00 0.81 25.85
C GLU A 280 14.81 1.24 24.39
N ARG A 281 15.74 0.88 23.50
CA ARG A 281 15.58 1.12 22.06
C ARG A 281 14.36 0.42 21.51
N ILE A 282 14.20 -0.87 21.80
CA ILE A 282 13.06 -1.65 21.29
C ILE A 282 11.74 -1.11 21.84
N LYS A 283 11.68 -0.74 23.13
CA LYS A 283 10.50 -0.07 23.71
C LYS A 283 10.16 1.25 22.99
N LYS A 284 11.17 2.10 22.74
CA LYS A 284 10.97 3.36 21.99
C LYS A 284 10.48 3.09 20.57
N LEU A 285 11.07 2.12 19.86
CA LEU A 285 10.61 1.73 18.52
C LEU A 285 9.17 1.18 18.55
N ARG A 286 8.82 0.38 19.56
CA ARG A 286 7.48 -0.19 19.73
C ARG A 286 6.42 0.88 19.97
N MET A 287 6.75 1.90 20.76
CA MET A 287 5.92 3.10 20.94
C MET A 287 5.78 3.89 19.64
N ASP A 288 6.88 4.13 18.93
CA ASP A 288 6.87 4.87 17.66
C ASP A 288 6.01 4.17 16.58
N VAL A 289 6.06 2.83 16.49
CA VAL A 289 5.21 2.09 15.52
C VAL A 289 3.74 2.09 15.92
N HIS A 290 3.43 2.10 17.21
CA HIS A 290 2.07 2.24 17.72
C HIS A 290 1.48 3.61 17.34
N ASP A 291 2.17 4.70 17.69
CA ASP A 291 1.76 6.07 17.36
C ASP A 291 1.54 6.25 15.85
N ASN A 292 2.43 5.66 15.04
CA ASN A 292 2.30 5.70 13.59
C ASN A 292 1.07 4.92 13.09
N SER A 293 0.70 3.82 13.73
CA SER A 293 -0.49 3.03 13.40
C SER A 293 -1.77 3.82 13.67
N VAL A 294 -1.84 4.50 14.81
CA VAL A 294 -2.97 5.39 15.17
C VAL A 294 -3.07 6.56 14.18
N ARG A 295 -1.96 7.25 13.88
CA ARG A 295 -1.92 8.34 12.89
C ARG A 295 -2.30 7.90 11.49
N LEU A 296 -1.96 6.67 11.09
CA LEU A 296 -2.34 6.12 9.80
C LEU A 296 -3.87 5.96 9.70
N TRP A 297 -4.50 5.44 10.76
CA TRP A 297 -5.97 5.36 10.85
C TRP A 297 -6.63 6.75 10.79
N GLU A 298 -6.10 7.73 11.53
CA GLU A 298 -6.62 9.10 11.50
C GLU A 298 -6.53 9.73 10.10
N ARG A 299 -5.43 9.53 9.39
CA ARG A 299 -5.29 9.99 7.99
C ARG A 299 -6.26 9.31 7.04
N ALA A 300 -6.50 8.01 7.21
CA ALA A 300 -7.50 7.28 6.45
C ALA A 300 -8.92 7.81 6.73
N ARG A 301 -9.24 8.07 8.00
CA ARG A 301 -10.51 8.69 8.42
C ARG A 301 -10.68 10.10 7.87
N LYS A 302 -9.64 10.94 7.89
CA LYS A 302 -9.68 12.27 7.25
C LYS A 302 -10.00 12.15 5.76
N SER A 303 -9.35 11.22 5.05
CA SER A 303 -9.59 10.97 3.63
C SER A 303 -11.02 10.46 3.38
N LYS A 304 -11.58 9.63 4.27
CA LYS A 304 -13.00 9.22 4.25
C LYS A 304 -13.91 10.44 4.32
N ASP A 305 -13.69 11.32 5.29
CA ASP A 305 -14.55 12.48 5.53
C ASP A 305 -14.48 13.47 4.35
N GLU A 306 -13.32 13.63 3.71
CA GLU A 306 -13.13 14.41 2.48
C GLU A 306 -13.92 13.85 1.28
N ILE A 307 -14.17 12.53 1.22
CA ILE A 307 -14.93 11.89 0.13
C ILE A 307 -16.45 12.10 0.27
N VAL A 308 -16.99 12.25 1.49
CA VAL A 308 -18.46 12.22 1.77
C VAL A 308 -19.18 13.56 1.51
N GLY A 309 -18.51 14.56 0.91
CA GLY A 309 -19.10 15.89 0.64
C GLY A 309 -20.28 15.92 -0.34
N GLU A 310 -21.00 17.05 -0.43
CA GLU A 310 -22.18 17.23 -1.31
C GLU A 310 -21.90 16.96 -2.80
N LYS A 311 -20.63 17.03 -3.21
CA LYS A 311 -20.16 16.78 -4.58
C LYS A 311 -19.71 15.32 -4.81
N ALA A 312 -19.83 14.46 -3.80
CA ALA A 312 -19.42 13.07 -3.88
C ALA A 312 -20.17 12.36 -5.01
N LEU A 313 -19.42 11.78 -5.95
CA LEU A 313 -19.99 10.92 -6.96
C LEU A 313 -20.59 9.68 -6.30
N LYS A 314 -21.78 9.29 -6.75
CA LYS A 314 -22.39 8.03 -6.31
C LYS A 314 -21.47 6.86 -6.68
N CYS A 315 -21.31 5.92 -5.75
CA CYS A 315 -20.51 4.71 -6.00
C CYS A 315 -21.08 3.96 -7.22
N ASN A 316 -20.21 3.72 -8.21
CA ASN A 316 -20.56 2.96 -9.40
C ASN A 316 -20.09 1.52 -9.23
N ALA A 317 -21.02 0.59 -8.97
CA ALA A 317 -20.70 -0.82 -8.80
C ALA A 317 -20.36 -1.54 -10.13
N GLN A 318 -20.65 -0.93 -11.28
CA GLN A 318 -20.58 -1.61 -12.58
C GLN A 318 -19.18 -2.12 -12.95
N PRO A 319 -18.07 -1.37 -12.73
CA PRO A 319 -16.72 -1.88 -12.99
C PRO A 319 -16.45 -3.18 -12.23
N VAL A 320 -16.79 -3.23 -10.94
CA VAL A 320 -16.61 -4.39 -10.08
C VAL A 320 -17.48 -5.57 -10.55
N LEU A 321 -18.76 -5.33 -10.84
CA LEU A 321 -19.67 -6.36 -11.31
C LEU A 321 -19.29 -6.92 -12.68
N ASN A 322 -18.72 -6.11 -13.57
CA ASN A 322 -18.20 -6.59 -14.85
C ASN A 322 -17.05 -7.56 -14.66
N ILE A 323 -16.14 -7.27 -13.73
CA ILE A 323 -15.01 -8.15 -13.39
C ILE A 323 -15.51 -9.46 -12.79
N LEU A 324 -16.49 -9.39 -11.88
CA LEU A 324 -17.14 -10.58 -11.32
C LEU A 324 -17.75 -11.46 -12.42
N ARG A 325 -18.54 -10.88 -13.34
CA ARG A 325 -19.18 -11.63 -14.43
C ARG A 325 -18.15 -12.30 -15.33
N LEU A 326 -17.10 -11.57 -15.73
CA LEU A 326 -16.01 -12.11 -16.54
C LEU A 326 -15.29 -13.27 -15.84
N PHE A 327 -15.00 -13.12 -14.55
CA PHE A 327 -14.40 -14.19 -13.74
C PHE A 327 -15.30 -15.44 -13.70
N VAL A 328 -16.58 -15.26 -13.38
CA VAL A 328 -17.57 -16.35 -13.29
C VAL A 328 -17.73 -17.06 -14.64
N ASP A 329 -17.96 -16.31 -15.72
CA ASP A 329 -18.20 -16.87 -17.05
C ASP A 329 -16.98 -17.65 -17.58
N ARG A 330 -15.77 -17.12 -17.32
CA ARG A 330 -14.51 -17.79 -17.66
C ARG A 330 -14.36 -19.07 -16.88
N PHE A 331 -14.51 -19.02 -15.55
CA PHE A 331 -14.34 -20.18 -14.68
C PHE A 331 -15.35 -21.28 -15.02
N VAL A 332 -16.61 -20.92 -15.22
CA VAL A 332 -17.66 -21.87 -15.63
C VAL A 332 -17.32 -22.51 -16.97
N SER A 333 -16.81 -21.72 -17.92
CA SER A 333 -16.45 -22.22 -19.24
C SER A 333 -15.24 -23.15 -19.25
N SER A 334 -14.21 -22.90 -18.44
CA SER A 334 -13.00 -23.72 -18.40
C SER A 334 -13.11 -24.92 -17.45
N GLU A 335 -13.66 -24.69 -16.25
CA GLU A 335 -13.59 -25.66 -15.15
C GLU A 335 -14.87 -26.47 -14.97
N ILE A 336 -16.05 -25.87 -15.18
CA ILE A 336 -17.34 -26.52 -14.90
C ILE A 336 -17.86 -27.27 -16.13
N LYS A 337 -17.66 -26.76 -17.35
CA LYS A 337 -18.06 -27.47 -18.58
C LYS A 337 -17.38 -28.83 -18.73
N THR A 338 -16.14 -28.94 -18.25
CA THR A 338 -15.30 -30.15 -18.30
C THR A 338 -15.58 -31.13 -17.15
N LEU A 339 -16.40 -30.73 -16.16
CA LEU A 339 -16.77 -31.58 -15.04
C LEU A 339 -17.69 -32.72 -15.49
N ARG A 340 -17.37 -33.95 -15.07
CA ARG A 340 -18.18 -35.15 -15.30
C ARG A 340 -19.51 -35.04 -14.54
N HIS A 341 -20.57 -35.62 -15.09
CA HIS A 341 -21.86 -35.68 -14.39
C HIS A 341 -21.74 -36.57 -13.16
N ASP A 342 -22.43 -36.19 -12.08
CA ASP A 342 -22.47 -36.89 -10.79
C ASP A 342 -21.10 -37.02 -10.07
N ASP A 343 -20.08 -36.26 -10.50
CA ASP A 343 -18.77 -36.22 -9.86
C ASP A 343 -18.75 -35.23 -8.68
N VAL A 344 -19.20 -35.69 -7.52
CA VAL A 344 -19.28 -34.90 -6.28
C VAL A 344 -17.90 -34.39 -5.84
N LYS A 345 -16.88 -35.25 -5.92
CA LYS A 345 -15.50 -34.89 -5.50
C LYS A 345 -14.90 -33.86 -6.44
N GLY A 346 -15.08 -34.03 -7.75
CA GLY A 346 -14.68 -33.05 -8.75
C GLY A 346 -15.39 -31.71 -8.55
N ALA A 347 -16.70 -31.73 -8.29
CA ALA A 347 -17.49 -30.52 -8.02
C ALA A 347 -16.99 -29.77 -6.78
N GLU A 348 -16.70 -30.48 -5.69
CA GLU A 348 -16.11 -29.89 -4.50
C GLU A 348 -14.74 -29.27 -4.78
N ALA A 349 -13.88 -29.97 -5.52
CA ALA A 349 -12.57 -29.45 -5.90
C ALA A 349 -12.68 -28.18 -6.74
N LYS A 350 -13.65 -28.12 -7.68
CA LYS A 350 -13.91 -26.92 -8.48
C LYS A 350 -14.48 -25.77 -7.63
N LEU A 351 -15.37 -26.05 -6.66
CA LEU A 351 -15.86 -25.03 -5.73
C LEU A 351 -14.72 -24.43 -4.90
N ARG A 352 -13.84 -25.28 -4.34
CA ARG A 352 -12.65 -24.84 -3.61
C ARG A 352 -11.76 -23.96 -4.47
N LYS A 353 -11.48 -24.40 -5.71
CA LYS A 353 -10.67 -23.64 -6.67
C LYS A 353 -11.32 -22.30 -7.01
N PHE A 354 -12.64 -22.26 -7.24
CA PHE A 354 -13.39 -21.03 -7.53
C PHE A 354 -13.23 -20.01 -6.42
N VAL A 355 -13.49 -20.40 -5.17
CA VAL A 355 -13.37 -19.48 -4.03
C VAL A 355 -11.91 -19.10 -3.80
N LYS A 356 -10.96 -20.04 -3.89
CA LYS A 356 -9.53 -19.74 -3.70
C LYS A 356 -9.01 -18.69 -4.71
N GLN A 357 -9.45 -18.78 -5.97
CA GLN A 357 -9.03 -17.87 -7.04
C GLN A 357 -9.83 -16.56 -7.06
N GLY A 358 -11.09 -16.58 -6.62
CA GLY A 358 -12.00 -15.44 -6.71
C GLY A 358 -12.29 -14.71 -5.41
N ALA A 359 -11.71 -15.12 -4.27
CA ALA A 359 -12.07 -14.62 -2.94
C ALA A 359 -12.10 -13.08 -2.86
N GLU A 360 -11.08 -12.41 -3.38
CA GLU A 360 -11.02 -10.96 -3.45
C GLU A 360 -12.15 -10.39 -4.28
N ILE A 361 -12.31 -10.83 -5.53
CA ILE A 361 -13.35 -10.32 -6.45
C ILE A 361 -14.75 -10.51 -5.85
N LEU A 362 -15.01 -11.66 -5.23
CA LEU A 362 -16.27 -11.95 -4.55
C LEU A 362 -16.53 -10.98 -3.39
N ALA A 363 -15.53 -10.73 -2.56
CA ALA A 363 -15.63 -9.83 -1.43
C ALA A 363 -15.82 -8.37 -1.86
N VAL A 364 -15.06 -7.89 -2.86
CA VAL A 364 -15.20 -6.53 -3.40
C VAL A 364 -16.56 -6.32 -4.07
N ALA A 365 -17.03 -7.31 -4.84
CA ALA A 365 -18.34 -7.26 -5.48
C ALA A 365 -19.48 -7.24 -4.45
N ALA A 366 -19.36 -8.03 -3.38
CA ALA A 366 -20.33 -8.05 -2.29
C ALA A 366 -20.51 -6.66 -1.64
N LEU A 367 -19.43 -5.91 -1.47
CA LEU A 367 -19.47 -4.54 -0.91
C LEU A 367 -20.06 -3.52 -1.88
N SER A 368 -19.84 -3.73 -3.18
CA SER A 368 -20.29 -2.79 -4.21
C SER A 368 -21.78 -2.93 -4.49
N ASP A 369 -22.25 -4.18 -4.65
CA ASP A 369 -23.66 -4.52 -4.80
C ASP A 369 -23.88 -6.00 -4.42
N VAL A 370 -24.30 -6.23 -3.18
CA VAL A 370 -24.52 -7.57 -2.63
C VAL A 370 -25.59 -8.33 -3.42
N GLN A 371 -26.66 -7.67 -3.85
CA GLN A 371 -27.78 -8.35 -4.51
C GLN A 371 -27.40 -8.79 -5.92
N ALA A 372 -26.74 -7.92 -6.69
CA ALA A 372 -26.25 -8.28 -8.02
C ALA A 372 -25.16 -9.36 -7.95
N THR A 373 -24.31 -9.34 -6.92
CA THR A 373 -23.29 -10.36 -6.68
C THR A 373 -23.93 -11.72 -6.38
N LEU A 374 -24.87 -11.78 -5.45
CA LEU A 374 -25.61 -13.01 -5.11
C LEU A 374 -26.36 -13.57 -6.32
N ALA A 375 -27.05 -12.72 -7.09
CA ALA A 375 -27.75 -13.13 -8.31
C ALA A 375 -26.79 -13.71 -9.35
N THR A 376 -25.63 -13.07 -9.57
CA THR A 376 -24.60 -13.54 -10.50
C THR A 376 -24.09 -14.92 -10.10
N LEU A 377 -23.75 -15.11 -8.84
CA LEU A 377 -23.26 -16.40 -8.33
C LEU A 377 -24.32 -17.49 -8.38
N ALA A 378 -25.55 -17.19 -7.93
CA ALA A 378 -26.64 -18.15 -7.92
C ALA A 378 -26.95 -18.67 -9.34
N MET A 379 -27.05 -17.77 -10.31
CA MET A 379 -27.50 -18.10 -11.67
C MET A 379 -26.38 -18.63 -12.57
N HIS A 380 -25.20 -18.03 -12.52
CA HIS A 380 -24.15 -18.33 -13.48
C HIS A 380 -23.18 -19.40 -12.98
N PHE A 381 -22.96 -19.49 -11.66
CA PHE A 381 -22.03 -20.46 -11.07
C PHE A 381 -22.74 -21.61 -10.33
N ASN A 382 -23.45 -21.33 -9.24
CA ASN A 382 -24.03 -22.34 -8.34
C ASN A 382 -24.99 -23.27 -9.09
N TYR A 383 -25.94 -22.72 -9.85
CA TYR A 383 -26.89 -23.53 -10.63
C TYR A 383 -26.18 -24.52 -11.55
N ARG A 384 -25.12 -24.09 -12.24
CA ARG A 384 -24.36 -24.93 -13.18
C ARG A 384 -23.59 -26.03 -12.46
N LEU A 385 -22.94 -25.70 -11.35
CA LEU A 385 -22.17 -26.65 -10.55
C LEU A 385 -23.10 -27.71 -9.90
N ILE A 386 -24.23 -27.27 -9.34
CA ILE A 386 -25.23 -28.16 -8.73
C ILE A 386 -25.87 -29.06 -9.79
N ALA A 387 -26.27 -28.51 -10.94
CA ALA A 387 -26.87 -29.29 -12.02
C ALA A 387 -25.93 -30.36 -12.58
N ARG A 388 -24.62 -30.10 -12.61
CA ARG A 388 -23.62 -31.09 -13.05
C ARG A 388 -23.32 -32.14 -12.00
N SER A 389 -23.28 -31.75 -10.73
CA SER A 389 -22.90 -32.66 -9.64
C SER A 389 -24.05 -33.53 -9.12
N GLY A 390 -25.31 -33.10 -9.27
CA GLY A 390 -26.48 -33.83 -8.75
C GLY A 390 -26.53 -33.95 -7.21
N SER A 391 -25.56 -33.39 -6.48
CA SER A 391 -25.35 -33.65 -5.06
C SER A 391 -26.02 -32.61 -4.14
N ALA A 392 -26.67 -33.11 -3.08
CA ALA A 392 -27.22 -32.27 -2.02
C ALA A 392 -26.12 -31.57 -1.21
N GLU A 393 -24.97 -32.23 -1.00
CA GLU A 393 -23.83 -31.65 -0.27
C GLU A 393 -23.23 -30.45 -1.01
N ILE A 394 -23.13 -30.53 -2.34
CA ILE A 394 -22.65 -29.40 -3.16
C ILE A 394 -23.64 -28.25 -3.13
N ARG A 395 -24.94 -28.54 -3.12
CA ARG A 395 -25.99 -27.52 -2.97
C ARG A 395 -25.88 -26.79 -1.63
N GLU A 396 -25.66 -27.50 -0.54
CA GLU A 396 -25.47 -26.90 0.78
C GLU A 396 -24.22 -26.02 0.83
N LYS A 397 -23.08 -26.49 0.28
CA LYS A 397 -21.86 -25.68 0.18
C LYS A 397 -22.04 -24.43 -0.69
N CYS A 398 -22.82 -24.52 -1.78
CA CYS A 398 -23.17 -23.37 -2.61
C CYS A 398 -24.07 -22.37 -1.87
N ALA A 399 -25.00 -22.85 -1.04
CA ALA A 399 -25.82 -22.00 -0.19
C ALA A 399 -24.97 -21.29 0.87
N ALA A 400 -24.05 -22.00 1.51
CA ALA A 400 -23.09 -21.43 2.46
C ALA A 400 -22.21 -20.34 1.83
N LEU A 401 -21.79 -20.51 0.56
CA LEU A 401 -21.07 -19.47 -0.19
C LEU A 401 -21.93 -18.20 -0.38
N LEU A 402 -23.21 -18.33 -0.72
CA LEU A 402 -24.11 -17.18 -0.87
C LEU A 402 -24.33 -16.47 0.47
N GLU A 403 -24.55 -17.22 1.56
CA GLU A 403 -24.64 -16.63 2.90
C GLU A 403 -23.34 -15.89 3.28
N ALA A 404 -22.19 -16.49 3.00
CA ALA A 404 -20.90 -15.89 3.27
C ALA A 404 -20.69 -14.57 2.50
N VAL A 405 -21.05 -14.53 1.22
CA VAL A 405 -21.01 -13.32 0.39
C VAL A 405 -21.95 -12.24 0.93
N GLY A 406 -23.15 -12.61 1.35
CA GLY A 406 -24.14 -11.66 1.90
C GLY A 406 -23.70 -10.99 3.20
N GLU A 407 -22.79 -11.62 3.93
CA GLU A 407 -22.37 -11.24 5.27
C GLU A 407 -21.08 -10.38 5.29
N VAL A 408 -20.32 -10.36 4.19
CA VAL A 408 -19.07 -9.59 4.05
C VAL A 408 -19.25 -8.10 4.43
N PRO A 409 -20.24 -7.36 3.88
CA PRO A 409 -20.37 -5.93 4.19
C PRO A 409 -20.61 -5.67 5.67
N ARG A 410 -21.54 -6.43 6.27
CA ARG A 410 -21.92 -6.30 7.67
C ARG A 410 -20.73 -6.54 8.62
N GLN A 411 -19.91 -7.54 8.33
CA GLN A 411 -18.76 -7.87 9.18
C GLN A 411 -17.61 -6.86 9.02
N ALA A 412 -17.35 -6.39 7.79
CA ALA A 412 -16.35 -5.36 7.55
C ALA A 412 -16.72 -4.05 8.27
N GLU A 413 -17.97 -3.60 8.14
CA GLU A 413 -18.50 -2.42 8.84
C GLU A 413 -18.43 -2.60 10.36
N ALA A 414 -18.79 -3.77 10.89
CA ALA A 414 -18.73 -4.04 12.32
C ALA A 414 -17.29 -3.92 12.88
N LEU A 415 -16.28 -4.36 12.12
CA LEU A 415 -14.88 -4.20 12.55
C LEU A 415 -14.47 -2.73 12.57
N ILE A 416 -14.79 -1.98 11.50
CA ILE A 416 -14.50 -0.54 11.39
C ILE A 416 -15.15 0.22 12.55
N GLN A 417 -16.44 -0.03 12.80
CA GLN A 417 -17.17 0.63 13.87
C GLN A 417 -16.58 0.30 15.25
N ARG A 418 -16.11 -0.94 15.46
CA ARG A 418 -15.45 -1.33 16.71
C ARG A 418 -14.17 -0.54 16.94
N VAL A 419 -13.37 -0.32 15.89
CA VAL A 419 -12.15 0.50 15.98
C VAL A 419 -12.48 1.96 16.25
N GLU A 420 -13.47 2.53 15.53
CA GLU A 420 -13.91 3.91 15.77
C GLU A 420 -14.43 4.12 17.20
N ASN A 421 -15.23 3.19 17.71
CA ASN A 421 -15.74 3.22 19.07
C ASN A 421 -14.60 3.06 20.10
N GLY A 422 -13.67 2.14 19.87
CA GLY A 422 -12.54 1.91 20.76
C GLY A 422 -11.67 3.17 20.95
N LEU A 423 -11.39 3.90 19.86
CA LEU A 423 -10.67 5.17 19.90
C LEU A 423 -11.46 6.29 20.59
N ALA A 424 -12.78 6.35 20.37
CA ALA A 424 -13.65 7.31 21.06
C ALA A 424 -13.64 7.05 22.58
N ASP A 425 -13.79 5.79 22.98
CA ASP A 425 -13.75 5.37 24.38
C ASP A 425 -12.38 5.66 25.01
N GLN A 426 -11.28 5.44 24.28
CA GLN A 426 -9.93 5.77 24.74
C GLN A 426 -9.77 7.27 25.00
N LYS A 427 -10.20 8.11 24.07
CA LYS A 427 -10.16 9.57 24.22
C LYS A 427 -10.97 10.04 25.42
N ASP A 428 -12.11 9.42 25.68
CA ASP A 428 -12.95 9.73 26.84
C ASP A 428 -12.29 9.26 28.16
N ARG A 429 -11.66 8.08 28.19
CA ARG A 429 -10.86 7.62 29.35
C ARG A 429 -9.70 8.56 29.66
N ASP A 430 -8.96 8.98 28.64
CA ASP A 430 -7.83 9.90 28.80
C ASP A 430 -8.28 11.27 29.30
N ARG A 431 -9.41 11.76 28.79
CA ARG A 431 -10.03 12.99 29.26
C ARG A 431 -10.43 12.88 30.73
N GLN A 432 -11.10 11.79 31.12
CA GLN A 432 -11.50 11.55 32.52
C GLN A 432 -10.28 11.45 33.45
N ARG A 433 -9.20 10.77 33.01
CA ARG A 433 -7.95 10.67 33.77
C ARG A 433 -7.29 12.04 33.99
N LYS A 434 -7.22 12.87 32.95
CA LYS A 434 -6.70 14.25 33.05
C LYS A 434 -7.56 15.11 33.97
N GLU A 435 -8.88 14.99 33.88
CA GLU A 435 -9.83 15.68 34.77
C GLU A 435 -9.65 15.23 36.23
N GLN A 436 -9.45 13.92 36.48
CA GLN A 436 -9.18 13.37 37.81
C GLN A 436 -7.84 13.83 38.38
N GLN A 437 -6.76 13.80 37.59
CA GLN A 437 -5.45 14.31 38.00
C GLN A 437 -5.50 15.81 38.35
N ALA A 438 -6.21 16.60 37.53
CA ALA A 438 -6.42 18.01 37.82
C ALA A 438 -7.25 18.24 39.09
N ALA A 439 -8.24 17.38 39.35
CA ALA A 439 -9.04 17.45 40.58
C ALA A 439 -8.21 17.09 41.81
N ASP A 440 -7.39 16.04 41.75
CA ASP A 440 -6.50 15.62 42.84
C ASP A 440 -5.45 16.69 43.12
N GLN A 441 -4.90 17.31 42.08
CA GLN A 441 -3.97 18.43 42.23
C GLN A 441 -4.64 19.62 42.93
N ARG A 442 -5.86 20.02 42.53
CA ARG A 442 -6.61 21.09 43.21
C ARG A 442 -6.89 20.74 44.68
N GLN A 443 -7.15 19.46 44.99
CA GLN A 443 -7.35 19.03 46.38
C GLN A 443 -6.06 19.11 47.20
N ARG A 444 -4.89 18.79 46.62
CA ARG A 444 -3.59 18.96 47.29
C ARG A 444 -3.28 20.43 47.56
N GLU A 445 -3.47 21.27 46.54
CA GLU A 445 -3.31 22.73 46.65
C GLU A 445 -4.26 23.31 47.72
N ALA A 446 -5.52 22.85 47.78
CA ALA A 446 -6.48 23.26 48.81
C ALA A 446 -6.09 22.81 50.23
N ARG A 447 -5.32 21.73 50.39
CA ARG A 447 -4.78 21.28 51.67
C ARG A 447 -3.51 22.05 52.10
N GLY A 448 -3.05 22.98 51.27
CA GLY A 448 -1.79 23.70 51.49
C GLY A 448 -0.55 22.85 51.25
N ASP A 449 -0.71 21.69 50.61
CA ASP A 449 0.39 20.81 50.23
C ASP A 449 0.94 21.27 48.87
N PHE A 450 1.72 22.36 48.92
CA PHE A 450 2.47 22.89 47.77
C PHE A 450 3.81 22.17 47.59
N GLY A 451 4.09 21.13 48.40
CA GLY A 451 5.29 20.32 48.32
C GLY A 451 5.26 19.42 47.09
N GLY A 452 5.56 19.99 45.93
CA GLY A 452 5.89 19.23 44.73
C GLY A 452 7.22 18.51 44.92
N GLU A 453 7.25 17.44 45.73
CA GLU A 453 8.37 16.51 45.68
C GLU A 453 8.28 15.73 44.37
N ALA A 454 8.89 16.30 43.33
CA ALA A 454 9.46 15.55 42.23
C ALA A 454 10.59 14.65 42.77
N SER A 455 10.25 13.67 43.62
CA SER A 455 11.17 12.61 44.01
C SER A 455 11.23 11.64 42.85
N SER A 456 12.15 11.92 41.93
CA SER A 456 12.69 10.92 41.01
C SER A 456 13.16 9.73 41.85
N SER A 457 12.45 8.61 41.74
CA SER A 457 12.78 7.35 42.40
C SER A 457 14.05 6.76 41.80
N SER A 458 15.21 7.26 42.18
CA SER A 458 16.49 6.57 42.02
C SER A 458 16.67 5.63 43.23
N SER A 459 16.08 4.44 43.15
CA SER A 459 16.28 3.38 44.14
C SER A 459 17.65 2.73 43.95
N SER A 460 18.69 3.29 44.59
CA SER A 460 19.94 2.58 44.84
C SER A 460 19.89 1.94 46.22
N SER A 461 19.41 0.70 46.29
CA SER A 461 19.48 -0.17 47.46
C SER A 461 20.89 -0.70 47.67
N ALA A 462 21.50 -0.34 48.81
CA ALA A 462 22.66 -1.03 49.38
C ALA A 462 22.24 -1.70 50.71
N PRO A 463 22.60 -2.98 50.96
CA PRO A 463 22.09 -3.74 52.10
C PRO A 463 23.01 -3.63 53.31
N GLY A 464 22.49 -3.12 54.43
CA GLY A 464 23.18 -3.05 55.73
C GLY A 464 22.52 -3.98 56.75
N LYS A 465 23.14 -5.15 56.93
CA LYS A 465 22.85 -6.20 57.92
C LYS A 465 22.65 -5.67 59.36
N GLY A 466 21.76 -6.34 60.10
CA GLY A 466 22.19 -7.00 61.34
C GLY A 466 21.35 -6.74 62.59
N SER A 467 20.67 -7.80 63.05
CA SER A 467 20.45 -8.23 64.45
C SER A 467 19.81 -7.23 65.44
N GLY A 468 18.78 -7.56 66.21
CA GLY A 468 18.15 -8.82 66.55
C GLY A 468 17.33 -8.65 67.83
N LYS A 469 16.41 -9.60 68.06
CA LYS A 469 15.80 -9.99 69.35
C LYS A 469 15.15 -8.90 70.24
N ALA A 470 13.83 -8.89 70.17
CA ALA A 470 12.91 -9.35 71.21
C ALA A 470 13.05 -8.86 72.67
N SER A 471 11.86 -8.54 73.21
CA SER A 471 11.37 -8.66 74.59
C SER A 471 11.52 -7.45 75.53
N ALA A 472 10.38 -6.75 75.65
CA ALA A 472 9.58 -6.58 76.86
C ALA A 472 10.21 -5.98 78.14
N ALA A 473 9.45 -5.02 78.66
CA ALA A 473 9.34 -4.57 80.05
C ALA A 473 10.55 -3.80 80.64
N ALA A 474 10.37 -2.50 80.85
CA ALA A 474 10.30 -1.95 82.20
C ALA A 474 9.96 -0.44 82.19
N SER A 475 9.29 -0.10 83.26
CA SER A 475 8.79 1.17 83.77
C SER A 475 9.80 2.32 83.91
N ALA A 476 9.20 3.50 84.08
CA ALA A 476 9.62 4.61 84.94
C ALA A 476 10.64 5.61 84.37
N GLY A 477 10.07 6.74 83.93
CA GLY A 477 10.18 7.96 84.72
C GLY A 477 11.41 8.86 84.51
N PRO A 478 11.26 10.15 84.83
CA PRO A 478 11.88 11.23 84.07
C PRO A 478 13.00 11.92 84.85
N ALA A 479 13.80 12.76 84.18
CA ALA A 479 14.15 14.12 84.62
C ALA A 479 15.33 14.70 83.82
N LYS A 480 15.21 16.01 83.52
CA LYS A 480 16.22 17.08 83.70
C LYS A 480 17.61 16.89 83.08
N ALA A 481 18.30 17.90 82.58
CA ALA A 481 18.13 19.34 82.46
C ALA A 481 19.38 19.86 81.75
N ALA A 482 19.29 21.09 81.21
CA ALA A 482 20.42 22.00 80.94
C ALA A 482 21.43 21.51 79.87
N SER A 483 22.12 22.33 79.09
CA SER A 483 22.49 23.73 79.26
C SER A 483 22.95 24.24 77.88
N ALA A 484 22.72 25.53 77.64
CA ALA A 484 23.25 26.33 76.54
C ALA A 484 24.79 26.57 76.71
N PRO A 485 25.37 27.63 76.12
CA PRO A 485 25.78 27.84 74.73
C PRO A 485 27.31 28.17 74.66
N LYS A 486 27.86 28.49 73.47
CA LYS A 486 29.00 29.42 73.22
C LYS A 486 29.41 29.34 71.73
N THR A 487 29.31 30.42 70.92
CA THR A 487 30.33 31.47 70.62
C THR A 487 31.65 30.91 70.06
N ALA A 488 32.34 31.43 69.05
CA ALA A 488 32.25 32.65 68.22
C ALA A 488 33.31 32.55 67.10
N GLU A 489 33.34 33.58 66.24
CA GLU A 489 34.51 34.19 65.56
C GLU A 489 35.20 33.55 64.33
N THR A 490 34.97 34.24 63.19
CA THR A 490 35.93 35.00 62.34
C THR A 490 37.33 34.44 62.03
N ALA A 491 37.69 34.34 60.74
CA ALA A 491 38.90 34.98 60.17
C ALA A 491 39.04 34.77 58.64
N GLN A 492 39.46 35.85 57.97
CA GLN A 492 39.93 35.96 56.58
C GLN A 492 41.32 35.32 56.39
N GLY A 493 41.73 35.03 55.14
CA GLY A 493 43.17 34.92 54.81
C GLY A 493 43.59 34.15 53.56
N ALA A 494 43.61 34.85 52.42
CA ALA A 494 44.59 34.87 51.30
C ALA A 494 45.54 33.69 50.93
N GLY A 495 45.68 33.53 49.59
CA GLY A 495 46.95 33.22 48.87
C GLY A 495 47.24 31.72 48.62
N ALA A 496 47.85 31.27 47.53
CA ALA A 496 48.49 31.93 46.39
C ALA A 496 48.75 30.91 45.24
N ALA A 497 48.84 31.46 44.03
CA ALA A 497 49.68 31.13 42.87
C ALA A 497 50.32 29.73 42.69
N GLY A 498 50.20 29.22 41.45
CA GLY A 498 51.10 28.24 40.85
C GLY A 498 51.01 28.28 39.32
N ALA A 499 51.94 28.98 38.67
CA ALA A 499 52.17 29.00 37.22
C ALA A 499 53.52 28.33 36.90
N PHE A 500 53.76 28.11 35.59
CA PHE A 500 54.96 27.59 34.88
C PHE A 500 54.89 26.12 34.44
N SER A 501 55.39 25.68 33.27
CA SER A 501 55.87 26.26 32.00
C SER A 501 56.48 25.10 31.16
N LYS A 502 56.35 25.13 29.82
CA LYS A 502 57.29 24.67 28.74
C LYS A 502 57.93 23.24 28.81
N GLN A 503 58.37 22.55 27.75
CA GLN A 503 58.56 22.74 26.29
C GLN A 503 58.87 21.34 25.68
N VAL A 504 58.46 21.14 24.41
CA VAL A 504 59.19 20.54 23.26
C VAL A 504 59.83 19.13 23.35
N GLY A 505 59.48 18.29 22.37
CA GLY A 505 60.29 17.19 21.86
C GLY A 505 59.73 16.66 20.52
N ALA A 506 60.54 16.71 19.45
CA ALA A 506 60.21 16.32 18.08
C ALA A 506 60.52 14.82 17.81
N GLY A 507 59.87 14.23 16.80
CA GLY A 507 60.46 13.09 16.07
C GLY A 507 59.53 12.06 15.42
N VAL A 508 59.51 12.09 14.08
CA VAL A 508 59.53 10.96 13.13
C VAL A 508 58.21 10.25 12.70
N ALA A 509 57.98 10.40 11.39
CA ALA A 509 57.14 9.72 10.40
C ALA A 509 56.71 8.24 10.62
N LYS A 510 55.46 7.95 10.19
CA LYS A 510 55.20 6.85 9.25
C LYS A 510 53.87 7.04 8.50
N ALA A 511 53.92 6.79 7.19
CA ALA A 511 52.86 6.89 6.21
C ALA A 511 51.90 5.69 6.24
N LEU A 512 50.62 5.93 5.91
CA LEU A 512 49.75 4.97 5.23
C LEU A 512 48.79 5.75 4.31
N LYS A 513 49.01 5.61 3.01
CA LYS A 513 48.05 5.91 1.93
C LYS A 513 47.08 4.74 1.82
N GLN A 514 45.81 5.01 1.55
CA GLN A 514 44.89 4.07 0.92
C GLN A 514 44.32 4.72 -0.33
N ASP A 515 44.29 3.90 -1.39
CA ASP A 515 44.09 4.27 -2.78
C ASP A 515 42.61 4.50 -3.13
N ASP A 516 42.40 5.47 -4.02
CA ASP A 516 41.13 5.75 -4.71
C ASP A 516 41.03 4.86 -5.97
N PRO A 517 40.03 3.97 -6.08
CA PRO A 517 39.92 3.03 -7.20
C PRO A 517 39.27 3.58 -8.48
N PHE A 518 39.09 4.91 -8.64
CA PHE A 518 38.47 5.50 -9.85
C PHE A 518 39.26 6.65 -10.52
N GLY A 519 40.55 6.77 -10.24
CA GLY A 519 41.38 7.89 -10.72
C GLY A 519 41.83 7.88 -12.19
N ASP A 520 41.40 6.93 -13.02
CA ASP A 520 41.84 6.83 -14.43
C ASP A 520 40.68 7.03 -15.40
N PHE A 521 40.40 8.28 -15.76
CA PHE A 521 39.93 8.64 -17.12
C PHE A 521 40.23 10.11 -17.41
N ASP A 522 41.41 10.35 -17.99
CA ASP A 522 41.89 11.63 -18.50
C ASP A 522 41.57 11.71 -20.01
N PHE A 523 40.88 12.77 -20.44
CA PHE A 523 40.69 13.10 -21.84
C PHE A 523 41.28 14.49 -22.11
N GLY A 524 42.61 14.51 -22.28
CA GLY A 524 43.34 15.63 -22.83
C GLY A 524 43.17 15.77 -24.35
N GLU A 525 43.02 17.01 -24.79
CA GLU A 525 43.03 17.48 -26.17
C GLU A 525 44.35 17.16 -26.90
N ALA A 526 44.26 16.75 -28.17
CA ALA A 526 45.29 17.03 -29.17
C ALA A 526 44.75 16.99 -30.62
N ASP A 527 44.68 18.20 -31.18
CA ASP A 527 45.35 18.61 -32.41
C ASP A 527 44.63 18.65 -33.78
N ARG A 528 44.88 19.80 -34.41
CA ARG A 528 44.44 20.30 -35.71
C ARG A 528 45.43 19.91 -36.82
N LYS A 529 44.91 19.69 -38.04
CA LYS A 529 45.39 20.15 -39.37
C LYS A 529 44.59 19.37 -40.43
N SER A 530 43.96 19.96 -41.45
CA SER A 530 44.58 20.77 -42.52
C SER A 530 43.51 21.54 -43.33
N ALA A 531 43.90 22.72 -43.82
CA ALA A 531 43.22 23.59 -44.81
C ALA A 531 43.33 22.99 -46.24
N GLU A 532 42.83 23.51 -47.37
CA GLU A 532 42.22 24.75 -47.87
C GLU A 532 41.84 24.46 -49.35
N ALA A 533 40.80 25.07 -49.95
CA ALA A 533 40.84 25.59 -51.33
C ALA A 533 39.51 26.14 -51.89
N ALA A 534 39.62 27.35 -52.46
CA ALA A 534 38.86 27.99 -53.55
C ALA A 534 37.42 28.50 -53.27
N ARG A 535 36.98 29.76 -53.44
CA ARG A 535 37.43 31.12 -53.88
C ARG A 535 36.38 31.68 -54.88
N ALA A 536 35.92 32.91 -54.61
CA ALA A 536 35.35 33.96 -55.51
C ALA A 536 33.90 33.76 -56.07
N LYS A 537 33.05 34.78 -56.34
CA LYS A 537 33.22 36.24 -56.52
C LYS A 537 31.84 36.96 -56.53
N SER A 538 31.88 38.28 -56.21
CA SER A 538 31.04 39.41 -56.73
C SER A 538 29.59 39.60 -56.23
N LEU A 539 28.95 40.78 -56.17
CA LEU A 539 29.26 42.21 -56.00
C LEU A 539 27.88 42.95 -55.91
N SER A 540 27.80 43.99 -55.08
CA SER A 540 27.07 45.27 -55.30
C SER A 540 25.80 45.65 -54.47
N ALA A 541 25.91 46.88 -53.95
CA ALA A 541 24.93 47.94 -53.66
C ALA A 541 23.96 47.86 -52.45
N LYS A 542 24.11 48.87 -51.56
CA LYS A 542 23.16 49.39 -50.53
C LYS A 542 22.28 50.53 -51.14
N PRO A 543 21.43 51.32 -50.42
CA PRO A 543 20.89 51.23 -49.03
C PRO A 543 19.36 51.54 -48.87
N SER A 544 18.78 51.20 -47.70
CA SER A 544 17.81 51.98 -46.86
C SER A 544 16.97 51.00 -46.01
N GLU A 545 17.25 50.79 -44.72
CA GLU A 545 16.84 51.54 -43.53
C GLU A 545 15.79 50.76 -42.69
N ALA A 546 16.26 50.26 -41.54
CA ALA A 546 15.58 50.03 -40.26
C ALA A 546 14.34 49.10 -40.16
N LEU A 547 14.49 47.92 -39.53
CA LEU A 547 14.06 47.66 -38.13
C LEU A 547 14.43 46.24 -37.63
N ALA A 548 15.04 46.21 -36.44
CA ALA A 548 15.13 45.18 -35.39
C ALA A 548 14.81 43.67 -35.63
N THR A 549 15.90 42.88 -35.66
CA THR A 549 16.18 41.64 -34.91
C THR A 549 15.10 40.57 -34.68
N THR A 550 15.23 39.43 -35.39
CA THR A 550 14.83 38.09 -34.94
C THR A 550 16.08 37.21 -34.80
N ARG A 551 16.37 36.71 -33.60
CA ARG A 551 17.36 35.66 -33.35
C ARG A 551 16.72 34.69 -32.34
N GLY A 552 16.21 33.58 -32.83
CA GLY A 552 15.47 32.60 -32.03
C GLY A 552 14.81 31.53 -32.88
N GLU A 553 15.58 30.82 -33.70
CA GLU A 553 15.07 29.65 -34.45
C GLU A 553 15.81 28.34 -34.16
N ASP A 554 16.93 28.36 -33.44
CA ASP A 554 17.71 27.13 -33.23
C ASP A 554 17.25 26.30 -32.00
N ASP A 555 16.66 26.90 -30.97
CA ASP A 555 16.17 26.15 -29.78
C ASP A 555 14.78 25.53 -29.98
N ARG A 556 13.98 26.04 -30.92
CA ARG A 556 12.66 25.46 -31.24
C ARG A 556 12.76 24.12 -31.95
N SER A 557 13.87 23.87 -32.65
CA SER A 557 14.11 22.60 -33.35
C SER A 557 14.42 21.46 -32.37
N ALA A 558 15.14 21.75 -31.27
CA ALA A 558 15.45 20.76 -30.24
C ALA A 558 14.21 20.39 -29.39
N VAL A 559 13.36 21.35 -29.04
CA VAL A 559 12.11 21.09 -28.31
C VAL A 559 11.08 20.36 -29.19
N ALA A 560 11.01 20.67 -30.49
CA ALA A 560 10.17 19.94 -31.44
C ALA A 560 10.68 18.51 -31.74
N ALA A 561 12.00 18.28 -31.65
CA ALA A 561 12.59 16.94 -31.74
C ALA A 561 12.37 16.11 -30.46
N ALA A 562 12.39 16.74 -29.28
CA ALA A 562 12.09 16.09 -28.00
C ALA A 562 10.59 15.75 -27.82
N LEU A 563 9.69 16.58 -28.37
CA LEU A 563 8.24 16.31 -28.40
C LEU A 563 7.84 15.14 -29.32
N LYS A 564 8.72 14.69 -30.22
CA LYS A 564 8.43 13.60 -31.18
C LYS A 564 8.57 12.18 -30.61
N GLN A 565 8.93 12.01 -29.34
CA GLN A 565 9.05 10.68 -28.71
C GLN A 565 8.13 10.49 -27.50
N GLN A 566 6.99 11.20 -27.44
CA GLN A 566 5.90 10.72 -26.56
C GLN A 566 5.43 9.37 -27.10
N LYS A 567 5.69 8.30 -26.33
CA LYS A 567 5.19 6.95 -26.61
C LYS A 567 3.68 7.01 -26.72
N ARG A 568 3.15 6.77 -27.92
CA ARG A 568 1.70 6.69 -28.11
C ARG A 568 1.20 5.48 -27.32
N THR A 569 0.14 5.66 -26.55
CA THR A 569 -0.50 4.59 -25.75
C THR A 569 -1.80 4.09 -26.38
N CYS A 570 -2.25 4.72 -27.47
CA CYS A 570 -3.42 4.32 -28.24
C CYS A 570 -3.28 4.75 -29.71
N TRP A 571 -4.12 4.19 -30.60
CA TRP A 571 -4.19 4.61 -32.00
C TRP A 571 -4.76 6.02 -32.13
N ASP A 572 -4.30 6.74 -33.15
CA ASP A 572 -4.88 8.03 -33.51
C ASP A 572 -6.35 7.82 -33.93
N PRO A 573 -7.34 8.42 -33.23
CA PRO A 573 -8.75 8.22 -33.56
C PRO A 573 -9.13 8.78 -34.94
N ASN A 574 -8.30 9.63 -35.53
CA ASN A 574 -8.49 10.18 -36.87
C ASN A 574 -7.71 9.41 -37.95
N PHE A 575 -7.03 8.32 -37.61
CA PHE A 575 -6.35 7.49 -38.60
C PHE A 575 -7.37 6.70 -39.42
N ASP A 576 -7.66 7.22 -40.62
CA ASP A 576 -8.41 6.53 -41.66
C ASP A 576 -7.54 6.43 -42.91
N HIS A 577 -7.40 5.21 -43.42
CA HIS A 577 -6.62 4.93 -44.62
C HIS A 577 -7.34 3.86 -45.45
N PRO A 578 -7.51 4.03 -46.77
CA PRO A 578 -8.38 3.19 -47.60
C PRO A 578 -7.94 1.73 -47.65
N TYR A 579 -6.64 1.49 -47.48
CA TYR A 579 -6.06 0.15 -47.38
C TYR A 579 -6.03 -0.44 -45.97
N ALA A 580 -6.29 0.35 -44.92
CA ALA A 580 -6.28 -0.11 -43.54
C ALA A 580 -7.60 -0.83 -43.19
N GLY A 581 -7.48 -1.99 -42.57
CA GLY A 581 -8.57 -2.78 -42.01
C GLY A 581 -8.60 -2.65 -40.49
N ALA A 582 -8.73 -3.78 -39.81
CA ALA A 582 -8.67 -3.83 -38.35
C ALA A 582 -7.31 -3.35 -37.82
N LEU A 583 -7.32 -2.67 -36.68
CA LEU A 583 -6.13 -2.32 -35.91
C LEU A 583 -6.06 -3.20 -34.66
N LYS A 584 -4.88 -3.67 -34.28
CA LYS A 584 -4.72 -4.41 -33.02
C LYS A 584 -4.76 -3.44 -31.85
N SER A 585 -5.57 -3.72 -30.83
CA SER A 585 -5.71 -2.86 -29.64
C SER A 585 -4.40 -2.58 -28.90
N ASN A 586 -3.42 -3.49 -28.98
CA ASN A 586 -2.10 -3.34 -28.36
C ASN A 586 -1.08 -2.54 -29.19
N GLY A 587 -1.49 -1.92 -30.30
CA GLY A 587 -0.60 -1.08 -31.12
C GLY A 587 0.42 -1.83 -31.99
N THR A 588 0.33 -3.17 -32.08
CA THR A 588 1.35 -4.01 -32.75
C THR A 588 1.07 -4.34 -34.21
N GLY A 589 -0.06 -3.91 -34.76
CA GLY A 589 -0.26 -4.03 -36.20
C GLY A 589 -1.54 -3.46 -36.76
N ILE A 590 -1.50 -3.21 -38.07
CA ILE A 590 -2.61 -2.74 -38.90
C ILE A 590 -2.85 -3.77 -40.01
N TYR A 591 -4.08 -4.23 -40.18
CA TYR A 591 -4.43 -5.18 -41.23
C TYR A 591 -4.49 -4.48 -42.59
N CYS A 592 -3.72 -4.93 -43.57
CA CYS A 592 -3.75 -4.40 -44.93
C CYS A 592 -4.78 -5.19 -45.74
N ARG A 593 -5.92 -4.55 -46.11
CA ARG A 593 -7.02 -5.24 -46.82
C ARG A 593 -6.60 -5.85 -48.17
N PRO A 594 -5.85 -5.15 -49.05
CA PRO A 594 -5.46 -5.74 -50.33
C PRO A 594 -4.45 -6.88 -50.19
N CYS A 595 -3.52 -6.79 -49.23
CA CYS A 595 -2.54 -7.84 -48.98
C CYS A 595 -3.09 -9.00 -48.13
N GLN A 596 -4.28 -8.84 -47.55
CA GLN A 596 -4.92 -9.76 -46.61
C GLN A 596 -4.02 -10.22 -45.45
N ARG A 597 -3.10 -9.35 -44.99
CA ARG A 597 -2.12 -9.68 -43.95
C ARG A 597 -1.94 -8.53 -42.95
N TRP A 598 -1.49 -8.89 -41.75
CA TRP A 598 -1.11 -7.92 -40.73
C TRP A 598 0.25 -7.29 -41.05
N ILE A 599 0.30 -5.96 -41.02
CA ILE A 599 1.54 -5.19 -41.07
C ILE A 599 1.92 -4.89 -39.64
N VAL A 600 3.07 -5.41 -39.21
CA VAL A 600 3.57 -5.23 -37.85
C VAL A 600 3.97 -3.78 -37.67
N THR A 601 3.49 -3.17 -36.60
CA THR A 601 3.81 -1.80 -36.19
C THR A 601 4.44 -1.83 -34.80
N TYR A 602 5.10 -0.74 -34.40
CA TYR A 602 5.67 -0.58 -33.07
C TYR A 602 4.97 0.59 -32.37
N GLU A 603 4.49 0.36 -31.14
CA GLU A 603 3.95 1.38 -30.24
C GLU A 603 2.93 2.33 -30.92
N TYR A 604 1.92 1.77 -31.61
CA TYR A 604 0.85 2.54 -32.28
C TYR A 604 1.32 3.47 -33.41
N SER A 605 2.54 3.27 -33.94
CA SER A 605 3.05 4.02 -35.10
C SER A 605 2.41 3.55 -36.40
N THR A 606 1.84 4.49 -37.16
CA THR A 606 1.22 4.24 -38.46
C THR A 606 2.22 4.32 -39.62
N GLU A 607 3.43 4.83 -39.40
CA GLU A 607 4.45 5.06 -40.44
C GLU A 607 4.89 3.79 -41.15
N VAL A 608 5.01 2.67 -40.42
CA VAL A 608 5.38 1.37 -40.99
C VAL A 608 4.31 0.87 -41.97
N PHE A 609 3.04 1.11 -41.64
CA PHE A 609 1.92 0.76 -42.52
C PHE A 609 1.87 1.67 -43.75
N LEU A 610 2.06 2.98 -43.60
CA LEU A 610 2.12 3.92 -44.73
C LEU A 610 3.26 3.57 -45.69
N THR A 611 4.45 3.25 -45.16
CA THR A 611 5.60 2.80 -45.97
C THR A 611 5.29 1.48 -46.71
N HIS A 612 4.56 0.56 -46.06
CA HIS A 612 4.11 -0.67 -46.73
C HIS A 612 3.16 -0.36 -47.88
N VAL A 613 2.18 0.53 -47.67
CA VAL A 613 1.23 0.95 -48.70
C VAL A 613 1.96 1.59 -49.88
N GLU A 614 2.86 2.54 -49.65
CA GLU A 614 3.60 3.21 -50.73
C GLU A 614 4.38 2.23 -51.61
N ARG A 615 4.99 1.21 -50.98
CA ARG A 615 5.81 0.22 -51.70
C ARG A 615 4.99 -0.83 -52.44
N VAL A 616 3.88 -1.28 -51.86
CA VAL A 616 3.12 -2.44 -52.37
C VAL A 616 1.87 -2.02 -53.15
N HIS A 617 1.38 -0.80 -52.91
CA HIS A 617 0.18 -0.22 -53.54
C HIS A 617 0.46 1.18 -54.11
N PRO A 618 1.30 1.29 -55.16
CA PRO A 618 1.74 2.58 -55.72
C PRO A 618 0.64 3.37 -56.45
N LYS A 619 -0.55 2.79 -56.62
CA LYS A 619 -1.71 3.46 -57.21
C LYS A 619 -2.84 3.45 -56.19
N PRO A 620 -3.46 4.58 -55.86
CA PRO A 620 -4.58 4.63 -54.93
C PRO A 620 -5.77 3.82 -55.45
N PRO A 621 -6.68 3.37 -54.57
CA PRO A 621 -7.85 2.61 -54.99
C PRO A 621 -8.76 3.49 -55.87
N PRO A 622 -9.48 2.92 -56.86
CA PRO A 622 -10.39 3.69 -57.71
C PRO A 622 -11.41 4.48 -56.87
N GLY A 623 -11.46 5.80 -57.07
CA GLY A 623 -12.35 6.70 -56.31
C GLY A 623 -11.70 7.40 -55.11
N TRP A 624 -10.42 7.14 -54.84
CA TRP A 624 -9.65 7.85 -53.82
C TRP A 624 -8.70 8.86 -54.51
N SER A 625 -9.03 10.15 -54.47
CA SER A 625 -8.13 11.23 -54.89
C SER A 625 -7.27 11.65 -53.70
N SER A 626 -5.95 11.66 -53.90
CA SER A 626 -4.94 12.13 -52.94
C SER A 626 -5.17 13.56 -52.47
#